data_AF-A0A968VRJ5-F1
#
_entry.id   AF-A0A968VRJ5-F1
#
_cell.length_a   1.000
_cell.length_b   1.000
_cell.length_c   1.000
_cell.angle_alpha   90.00
_cell.angle_beta   90.00
_cell.angle_gamma   90.00
#
_symmetry.space_group_name_H-M   'P 1'
#
loop_
_entity.id
_entity.type
_entity.pdbx_description
1 polymer ?
#
loop_
_entity_poly.entity_id
_entity_poly.type
_entity_poly.pdbx_seq_one_letter_code
_entity_poly.pdbx_strand_id
1 'polypeptide(L)'
;MQNKREERTLSNYDRYWQAEFNRPEYYPVEQQLDAALYRPNGEWIGRLILPTFHERAQVLGCWIEIHHAPGEHAALIGQKLRLRWEPTPNLNARFWGSTRNVFFDEDAEKLARNGTVLGERLNSLINVNPFESLAGSRPNDDMVVRLERAVRVDAQPNDGGAAIVYVGDVPTEISGALLRLVRFIGPSGSGDGYTVRHYDRTSGDFTGPEEIVRMPEVVPDGNGIRNSTTAGIERSPINELGWYIFGAHDAQRQFVVRALAARKLLRLVPDLFTDGEKEGMEYLRPKAWRKACVKGEVSSALLAGQFLTPFTAREAWQVGDRGLVIHLYGGIGGDNAEPAAKTPLYWGHFSFGVATVVDEPLAGEPIFDIVYQQVYAHNSDGVIAGALHYSKYAGDRQYGWAGVRPIQDMIIKVDGITGNFEIFGVPMSALDSIVDQLEVMQARYRIADGRGATKVGMLNNCAQDGSQALYISLRNMAKLMAGMPQLRAEMTDTEAEAQRFKELTTITDELQRVLLPWGSARDDWEYGIPMLGAGADGFLGTVSKAANSWRTMLPPIVARAMAEVFLERGASIWVLRSYQIGGDDPTIEPFVPNV
;
A
#
# COMPACT_ATOMS: atom_id res chain seq x y z
N MET A 1 35.40 -21.51 -24.94
CA MET A 1 34.90 -20.13 -24.83
C MET A 1 34.70 -19.83 -23.35
N GLN A 2 35.62 -19.07 -22.75
CA GLN A 2 35.47 -18.57 -21.38
C GLN A 2 34.32 -17.55 -21.39
N ASN A 3 33.17 -17.91 -20.83
CA ASN A 3 32.12 -16.93 -20.53
C ASN A 3 32.73 -15.89 -19.59
N LYS A 4 32.90 -14.66 -20.06
CA LYS A 4 32.94 -13.51 -19.17
C LYS A 4 31.68 -13.63 -18.32
N ARG A 5 31.83 -13.92 -17.01
CA ARG A 5 30.78 -13.59 -16.04
C ARG A 5 30.64 -12.07 -16.12
N GLU A 6 29.73 -11.60 -16.96
CA GLU A 6 29.33 -10.20 -16.95
C GLU A 6 28.86 -9.87 -15.53
N GLU A 7 29.40 -8.79 -14.95
CA GLU A 7 29.15 -8.41 -13.57
C GLU A 7 27.65 -8.08 -13.38
N ARG A 8 27.03 -8.65 -12.34
CA ARG A 8 25.65 -8.34 -11.94
C ARG A 8 25.59 -6.88 -11.47
N THR A 9 24.66 -6.11 -12.03
CA THR A 9 24.40 -4.74 -11.53
C THR A 9 23.77 -4.83 -10.14
N LEU A 10 24.36 -4.10 -9.18
CA LEU A 10 23.86 -4.05 -7.80
C LEU A 10 22.51 -3.33 -7.76
N SER A 11 21.49 -3.98 -7.19
CA SER A 11 20.16 -3.37 -7.02
C SER A 11 20.19 -2.30 -5.91
N ASN A 12 19.16 -1.44 -5.86
CA ASN A 12 19.00 -0.51 -4.76
C ASN A 12 18.71 -1.25 -3.46
N TYR A 13 17.89 -2.31 -3.50
CA TYR A 13 17.66 -3.20 -2.37
C TYR A 13 18.98 -3.74 -1.78
N ASP A 14 19.89 -4.24 -2.62
CA ASP A 14 21.18 -4.76 -2.15
C ASP A 14 22.05 -3.66 -1.52
N ARG A 15 21.94 -2.40 -1.99
CA ARG A 15 22.59 -1.24 -1.37
C ARG A 15 21.97 -0.95 0.00
N TYR A 16 20.65 -0.85 0.06
CA TYR A 16 19.90 -0.54 1.29
C TYR A 16 20.14 -1.61 2.36
N TRP A 17 20.23 -2.88 1.96
CA TRP A 17 20.51 -4.01 2.84
C TRP A 17 21.88 -3.92 3.54
N GLN A 18 22.83 -3.13 3.04
CA GLN A 18 24.13 -2.97 3.68
C GLN A 18 24.03 -2.25 5.04
N ALA A 19 23.03 -1.39 5.21
CA ALA A 19 22.78 -0.73 6.47
C ALA A 19 22.05 -1.66 7.45
N GLU A 20 22.65 -1.87 8.62
CA GLU A 20 22.13 -2.81 9.63
C GLU A 20 20.72 -2.44 10.09
N PHE A 21 20.42 -1.14 10.23
CA PHE A 21 19.10 -0.69 10.67
C PHE A 21 17.98 -1.05 9.71
N ASN A 22 18.27 -1.46 8.46
CA ASN A 22 17.29 -1.95 7.50
C ASN A 22 16.94 -3.43 7.71
N ARG A 23 17.77 -4.18 8.42
CA ARG A 23 17.60 -5.62 8.61
C ARG A 23 16.81 -5.93 9.89
N PRO A 24 15.91 -6.93 9.88
CA PRO A 24 15.11 -7.25 11.07
C PRO A 24 15.93 -7.66 12.29
N GLU A 25 17.08 -8.31 12.09
CA GLU A 25 17.91 -8.87 13.18
C GLU A 25 18.60 -7.78 14.00
N TYR A 26 18.59 -6.54 13.50
CA TYR A 26 19.05 -5.37 14.23
C TYR A 26 18.15 -5.03 15.42
N TYR A 27 16.89 -5.46 15.39
CA TYR A 27 15.90 -5.18 16.41
C TYR A 27 15.62 -6.46 17.22
N PRO A 28 15.78 -6.43 18.56
CA PRO A 28 15.34 -7.52 19.40
C PRO A 28 13.85 -7.81 19.23
N VAL A 29 13.47 -9.10 19.19
CA VAL A 29 12.05 -9.49 19.08
C VAL A 29 11.27 -9.08 20.32
N GLU A 30 11.85 -9.32 21.50
CA GLU A 30 11.27 -8.86 22.76
C GLU A 30 11.57 -7.37 22.97
N GLN A 31 10.52 -6.55 22.90
CA GLN A 31 10.56 -5.10 23.07
C GLN A 31 9.89 -4.72 24.39
N GLN A 32 10.56 -3.91 25.21
CA GLN A 32 9.95 -3.31 26.42
C GLN A 32 9.24 -2.03 26.04
N LEU A 33 7.91 -1.99 26.27
CA LEU A 33 7.06 -0.87 25.89
C LEU A 33 6.63 -0.10 27.13
N ASP A 34 6.85 1.21 27.12
CA ASP A 34 6.05 2.11 27.95
C ASP A 34 4.74 2.39 27.21
N ALA A 35 3.65 1.75 27.65
CA ALA A 35 2.34 1.87 27.01
C ALA A 35 1.74 3.28 27.05
N ALA A 36 2.31 4.20 27.84
CA ALA A 36 1.95 5.62 27.82
C ALA A 36 2.58 6.36 26.63
N LEU A 37 3.72 5.90 26.11
CA LEU A 37 4.50 6.57 25.07
C LEU A 37 4.50 5.81 23.74
N TYR A 38 4.39 4.48 23.79
CA TYR A 38 4.51 3.59 22.65
C TYR A 38 3.25 2.76 22.45
N ARG A 39 2.90 2.56 21.18
CA ARG A 39 1.85 1.65 20.75
C ARG A 39 2.39 0.67 19.71
N PRO A 40 1.93 -0.57 19.70
CA PRO A 40 2.24 -1.49 18.61
C PRO A 40 1.58 -1.01 17.31
N ASN A 41 2.27 -1.18 16.18
CA ASN A 41 1.79 -0.85 14.84
C ASN A 41 0.93 -2.00 14.25
N GLY A 42 -0.04 -2.47 15.04
CA GLY A 42 -0.89 -3.63 14.75
C GLY A 42 -0.98 -4.58 15.94
N GLU A 43 -2.10 -5.29 16.08
CA GLU A 43 -2.32 -6.25 17.18
C GLU A 43 -1.44 -7.49 17.06
N TRP A 44 -1.23 -7.96 15.84
CA TRP A 44 -0.34 -9.05 15.50
C TRP A 44 0.72 -8.54 14.55
N ILE A 45 1.98 -8.67 14.95
CA ILE A 45 3.13 -8.28 14.13
C ILE A 45 4.08 -9.46 14.06
N GLY A 46 4.63 -9.73 12.88
CA GLY A 46 5.64 -10.75 12.74
C GLY A 46 6.44 -10.63 11.45
N ARG A 47 7.49 -11.42 11.37
CA ARG A 47 8.35 -11.50 10.19
C ARG A 47 8.03 -12.74 9.38
N LEU A 48 7.75 -12.55 8.09
CA LEU A 48 7.49 -13.67 7.18
C LEU A 48 8.80 -14.36 6.79
N ILE A 49 8.76 -15.69 6.79
CA ILE A 49 9.90 -16.55 6.45
C ILE A 49 9.43 -17.58 5.43
N LEU A 50 10.13 -17.68 4.29
CA LEU A 50 9.81 -18.70 3.30
C LEU A 50 10.21 -20.09 3.83
N PRO A 51 9.31 -21.09 3.79
CA PRO A 51 9.66 -22.46 4.14
C PRO A 51 10.75 -23.00 3.21
N THR A 52 11.67 -23.76 3.79
CA THR A 52 12.59 -24.58 3.00
C THR A 52 11.83 -25.62 2.20
N PHE A 53 12.42 -26.15 1.12
CA PHE A 53 11.77 -27.14 0.25
C PHE A 53 11.11 -28.30 1.01
N HIS A 54 11.76 -28.82 2.06
CA HIS A 54 11.26 -29.93 2.87
C HIS A 54 10.14 -29.55 3.84
N GLU A 55 10.08 -28.28 4.28
CA GLU A 55 9.06 -27.81 5.22
C GLU A 55 7.72 -27.51 4.52
N ARG A 56 7.72 -27.24 3.20
CA ARG A 56 6.53 -26.77 2.46
C ARG A 56 5.29 -27.66 2.65
N ALA A 57 5.48 -28.98 2.63
CA ALA A 57 4.38 -29.94 2.80
C ALA A 57 3.73 -29.87 4.19
N GLN A 58 4.47 -29.45 5.22
CA GLN A 58 3.97 -29.29 6.59
C GLN A 58 3.46 -27.87 6.85
N VAL A 59 4.04 -26.86 6.19
CA VAL A 59 3.70 -25.45 6.43
C VAL A 59 2.41 -25.08 5.70
N LEU A 60 2.23 -25.49 4.44
CA LEU A 60 1.05 -25.20 3.60
C LEU A 60 0.69 -23.70 3.57
N GLY A 61 1.72 -22.86 3.45
CA GLY A 61 1.66 -21.40 3.58
C GLY A 61 3.07 -20.87 3.71
N CYS A 62 3.31 -19.95 4.64
CA CYS A 62 4.67 -19.57 5.04
C CYS A 62 4.85 -19.65 6.56
N TRP A 63 6.08 -19.42 7.02
CA TRP A 63 6.35 -19.25 8.44
C TRP A 63 6.18 -17.78 8.83
N ILE A 64 5.77 -17.53 10.07
CA ILE A 64 5.78 -16.21 10.70
C ILE A 64 6.48 -16.28 12.06
N GLU A 65 7.49 -15.44 12.27
CA GLU A 65 8.10 -15.21 13.58
C GLU A 65 7.34 -14.07 14.28
N ILE A 66 6.68 -14.37 15.39
CA ILE A 66 5.81 -13.40 16.08
C ILE A 66 6.66 -12.39 16.85
N HIS A 67 6.47 -11.10 16.56
CA HIS A 67 7.14 -9.98 17.23
C HIS A 67 6.21 -9.25 18.20
N HIS A 68 4.91 -9.26 17.91
CA HIS A 68 3.87 -8.76 18.80
C HIS A 68 2.59 -9.58 18.64
N ALA A 69 1.89 -9.80 19.75
CA ALA A 69 0.61 -10.47 19.79
C ALA A 69 -0.24 -9.90 20.94
N PRO A 70 -1.58 -10.04 20.89
CA PRO A 70 -2.46 -9.69 22.00
C PRO A 70 -2.07 -10.39 23.31
N GLY A 71 -2.46 -9.82 24.45
CA GLY A 71 -2.04 -10.29 25.77
C GLY A 71 -2.33 -11.77 26.05
N GLU A 72 -3.46 -12.30 25.54
CA GLU A 72 -3.82 -13.73 25.67
C GLU A 72 -2.88 -14.68 24.91
N HIS A 73 -2.13 -14.14 23.94
CA HIS A 73 -1.19 -14.84 23.08
C HIS A 73 0.26 -14.41 23.29
N ALA A 74 0.56 -13.64 24.35
CA ALA A 74 1.90 -13.11 24.61
C ALA A 74 2.99 -14.19 24.67
N ALA A 75 2.65 -15.42 25.08
CA ALA A 75 3.58 -16.55 25.10
C ALA A 75 4.10 -16.95 23.70
N LEU A 76 3.44 -16.53 22.62
CA LEU A 76 3.84 -16.82 21.25
C LEU A 76 4.90 -15.85 20.71
N ILE A 77 5.16 -14.73 21.39
CA ILE A 77 6.19 -13.78 20.98
C ILE A 77 7.56 -14.48 20.96
N GLY A 78 8.34 -14.26 19.90
CA GLY A 78 9.60 -14.95 19.65
C GLY A 78 9.47 -16.33 18.99
N GLN A 79 8.26 -16.88 18.87
CA GLN A 79 8.05 -18.20 18.27
C GLN A 79 7.85 -18.11 16.75
N LYS A 80 8.31 -19.16 16.06
CA LYS A 80 8.08 -19.38 14.63
C LYS A 80 6.85 -20.28 14.43
N LEU A 81 5.79 -19.70 13.88
CA LEU A 81 4.48 -20.33 13.69
C LEU A 81 4.14 -20.51 12.22
N ARG A 82 3.23 -21.43 11.90
CA ARG A 82 2.74 -21.63 10.52
C ARG A 82 1.67 -20.58 10.22
N LEU A 83 1.83 -19.79 9.18
CA LEU A 83 0.82 -18.86 8.69
C LEU A 83 0.02 -19.49 7.55
N ARG A 84 -1.30 -19.53 7.68
CA ARG A 84 -2.21 -20.13 6.70
C ARG A 84 -3.46 -19.27 6.50
N TRP A 85 -4.14 -19.49 5.38
CA TRP A 85 -5.47 -18.94 5.17
C TRP A 85 -6.47 -19.74 6.00
N GLU A 86 -7.48 -19.05 6.51
CA GLU A 86 -8.69 -19.70 7.01
C GLU A 86 -9.24 -20.67 5.95
N PRO A 87 -9.59 -21.92 6.31
CA PRO A 87 -9.95 -22.97 5.34
C PRO A 87 -11.41 -22.82 4.87
N THR A 88 -11.78 -21.64 4.39
CA THR A 88 -13.10 -21.37 3.82
C THR A 88 -13.12 -21.62 2.31
N PRO A 89 -14.27 -21.98 1.70
CA PRO A 89 -14.33 -22.23 0.25
C PRO A 89 -13.85 -21.05 -0.62
N ASN A 90 -14.19 -19.81 -0.25
CA ASN A 90 -13.78 -18.61 -1.00
C ASN A 90 -12.27 -18.40 -0.93
N LEU A 91 -11.68 -18.47 0.26
CA LEU A 91 -10.23 -18.32 0.44
C LEU A 91 -9.45 -19.43 -0.24
N ASN A 92 -9.93 -20.67 -0.17
CA ASN A 92 -9.34 -21.79 -0.91
C ASN A 92 -9.36 -21.56 -2.43
N ALA A 93 -10.46 -21.04 -2.98
CA ALA A 93 -10.54 -20.72 -4.40
C ALA A 93 -9.52 -19.64 -4.81
N ARG A 94 -9.36 -18.58 -4.01
CA ARG A 94 -8.32 -17.55 -4.22
C ARG A 94 -6.91 -18.13 -4.12
N PHE A 95 -6.66 -18.92 -3.09
CA PHE A 95 -5.36 -19.56 -2.84
C PHE A 95 -4.92 -20.43 -4.02
N TRP A 96 -5.78 -21.36 -4.45
CA TRP A 96 -5.46 -22.25 -5.57
C TRP A 96 -5.48 -21.52 -6.92
N GLY A 97 -6.38 -20.55 -7.09
CA GLY A 97 -6.49 -19.74 -8.31
C GLY A 97 -5.23 -18.93 -8.62
N SER A 98 -4.40 -18.62 -7.62
CA SER A 98 -3.15 -17.85 -7.75
C SER A 98 -1.88 -18.68 -7.53
N THR A 99 -2.01 -19.95 -7.17
CA THR A 99 -0.87 -20.88 -7.03
C THR A 99 -0.31 -21.28 -8.39
N ARG A 100 1.00 -21.20 -8.57
CA ARG A 100 1.68 -21.52 -9.85
C ARG A 100 3.00 -22.23 -9.64
N ASN A 101 3.47 -22.92 -10.66
CA ASN A 101 4.87 -23.32 -10.73
C ASN A 101 5.70 -22.11 -11.17
N VAL A 102 6.91 -21.96 -10.61
CA VAL A 102 7.78 -20.83 -10.91
C VAL A 102 9.07 -21.33 -11.54
N PHE A 103 9.31 -20.93 -12.78
CA PHE A 103 10.52 -21.19 -13.55
C PHE A 103 10.92 -19.90 -14.27
N PHE A 104 12.11 -19.40 -13.97
CA PHE A 104 12.58 -18.16 -14.57
C PHE A 104 12.86 -18.39 -16.05
N ASP A 105 12.36 -17.48 -16.89
CA ASP A 105 12.73 -17.41 -18.29
C ASP A 105 13.97 -16.53 -18.51
N GLU A 106 14.44 -16.47 -19.76
CA GLU A 106 15.62 -15.68 -20.13
C GLU A 106 15.46 -14.18 -19.82
N ASP A 107 14.24 -13.66 -19.91
CA ASP A 107 13.93 -12.25 -19.62
C ASP A 107 14.03 -11.95 -18.12
N ALA A 108 13.49 -12.83 -17.28
CA ALA A 108 13.62 -12.75 -15.82
C ALA A 108 15.08 -12.82 -15.38
N GLU A 109 15.85 -13.77 -15.94
CA GLU A 109 17.29 -13.83 -15.65
C GLU A 109 18.03 -12.56 -16.06
N LYS A 110 17.70 -11.98 -17.22
CA LYS A 110 18.29 -10.73 -17.69
C LYS A 110 17.94 -9.56 -16.77
N LEU A 111 16.70 -9.48 -16.29
CA LEU A 111 16.27 -8.45 -15.34
C LEU A 111 17.03 -8.57 -14.01
N ALA A 112 17.16 -9.78 -13.47
CA ALA A 112 17.95 -10.02 -12.26
C ALA A 112 19.42 -9.59 -12.44
N ARG A 113 20.04 -9.93 -13.59
CA ARG A 113 21.41 -9.49 -13.93
C ARG A 113 21.54 -7.96 -13.99
N ASN A 114 20.48 -7.26 -14.39
CA ASN A 114 20.42 -5.81 -14.48
C ASN A 114 19.97 -5.12 -13.18
N GLY A 115 19.99 -5.81 -12.04
CA GLY A 115 19.72 -5.22 -10.74
C GLY A 115 18.23 -5.04 -10.41
N THR A 116 17.34 -5.74 -11.12
CA THR A 116 15.94 -5.88 -10.68
C THR A 116 15.86 -6.93 -9.58
N VAL A 117 15.18 -6.63 -8.49
CA VAL A 117 14.96 -7.58 -7.40
C VAL A 117 13.84 -8.53 -7.80
N LEU A 118 14.14 -9.83 -7.87
CA LEU A 118 13.18 -10.89 -8.17
C LEU A 118 13.13 -11.89 -7.00
N GLY A 119 12.04 -12.66 -6.94
CA GLY A 119 11.92 -13.80 -6.02
C GLY A 119 12.79 -14.99 -6.43
N GLU A 120 14.12 -14.82 -6.49
CA GLU A 120 15.07 -15.85 -6.95
C GLU A 120 14.97 -17.15 -6.13
N ARG A 121 14.62 -17.04 -4.85
CA ARG A 121 14.37 -18.17 -3.93
C ARG A 121 13.16 -19.03 -4.30
N LEU A 122 12.27 -18.50 -5.14
CA LEU A 122 11.08 -19.20 -5.65
C LEU A 122 11.36 -19.91 -6.97
N ASN A 123 12.49 -19.62 -7.63
CA ASN A 123 12.81 -20.22 -8.91
C ASN A 123 12.92 -21.75 -8.79
N SER A 124 12.35 -22.47 -9.76
CA SER A 124 12.25 -23.92 -9.82
C SER A 124 11.36 -24.57 -8.75
N LEU A 125 10.60 -23.79 -7.99
CA LEU A 125 9.58 -24.33 -7.08
C LEU A 125 8.26 -24.59 -7.82
N ILE A 126 7.66 -25.74 -7.55
CA ILE A 126 6.31 -26.08 -7.99
C ILE A 126 5.26 -25.66 -6.95
N ASN A 127 4.04 -25.37 -7.38
CA ASN A 127 2.91 -24.99 -6.52
C ASN A 127 3.23 -23.89 -5.50
N VAL A 128 3.94 -22.84 -5.95
CA VAL A 128 4.19 -21.64 -5.13
C VAL A 128 2.87 -20.95 -4.86
N ASN A 129 2.47 -20.93 -3.60
CA ASN A 129 1.21 -20.33 -3.16
C ASN A 129 1.37 -18.83 -2.82
N PRO A 130 0.28 -18.08 -2.56
CA PRO A 130 0.34 -16.64 -2.31
C PRO A 130 1.20 -16.20 -1.12
N PHE A 131 1.28 -17.00 -0.05
CA PHE A 131 2.14 -16.70 1.10
C PHE A 131 3.61 -16.97 0.80
N GLU A 132 3.89 -18.06 0.08
CA GLU A 132 5.25 -18.35 -0.39
C GLU A 132 5.72 -17.27 -1.36
N SER A 133 4.87 -16.84 -2.30
CA SER A 133 5.22 -15.77 -3.23
C SER A 133 5.49 -14.46 -2.51
N LEU A 134 4.74 -14.15 -1.44
CA LEU A 134 4.98 -12.99 -0.61
C LEU A 134 6.30 -13.12 0.16
N ALA A 135 6.45 -14.15 1.00
CA ALA A 135 7.65 -14.35 1.82
C ALA A 135 8.95 -14.52 1.01
N GLY A 136 8.85 -15.08 -0.21
CA GLY A 136 9.98 -15.29 -1.12
C GLY A 136 10.19 -14.20 -2.16
N SER A 137 9.49 -13.07 -2.08
CA SER A 137 9.61 -11.97 -3.07
C SER A 137 10.96 -11.26 -3.08
N ARG A 138 11.72 -11.35 -1.98
CA ARG A 138 13.05 -10.74 -1.83
C ARG A 138 14.12 -11.80 -1.55
N PRO A 139 15.40 -11.45 -1.76
CA PRO A 139 16.52 -12.34 -1.40
C PRO A 139 16.53 -12.73 0.09
N ASN A 140 16.13 -11.84 1.00
CA ASN A 140 16.17 -12.08 2.44
C ASN A 140 14.76 -12.17 3.06
N ASP A 141 14.63 -12.90 4.17
CA ASP A 141 13.39 -12.96 4.99
C ASP A 141 13.26 -11.70 5.85
N ASP A 142 13.02 -10.56 5.20
CA ASP A 142 13.07 -9.23 5.81
C ASP A 142 11.71 -8.53 5.96
N MET A 143 10.65 -9.21 5.56
CA MET A 143 9.32 -8.63 5.54
C MET A 143 8.67 -8.71 6.92
N VAL A 144 8.57 -7.56 7.57
CA VAL A 144 7.76 -7.40 8.79
C VAL A 144 6.35 -7.00 8.37
N VAL A 145 5.36 -7.72 8.88
CA VAL A 145 3.95 -7.55 8.54
C VAL A 145 3.12 -7.38 9.80
N ARG A 146 2.00 -6.66 9.67
CA ARG A 146 0.88 -6.81 10.59
C ARG A 146 -0.18 -7.72 9.99
N LEU A 147 -0.86 -8.50 10.82
CA LEU A 147 -2.00 -9.31 10.40
C LEU A 147 -3.28 -8.49 10.58
N GLU A 148 -4.08 -8.42 9.52
CA GLU A 148 -5.34 -7.68 9.50
C GLU A 148 -6.51 -8.57 9.92
N ARG A 149 -7.60 -7.94 10.38
CA ARG A 149 -8.86 -8.61 10.80
C ARG A 149 -8.64 -9.67 11.91
N ALA A 150 -9.66 -10.50 12.11
CA ALA A 150 -9.62 -11.56 13.12
C ALA A 150 -8.56 -12.61 12.78
N VAL A 151 -7.68 -12.85 13.74
CA VAL A 151 -6.64 -13.89 13.69
C VAL A 151 -7.08 -15.06 14.57
N ARG A 152 -7.06 -16.27 14.02
CA ARG A 152 -7.35 -17.50 14.80
C ARG A 152 -6.09 -18.31 15.01
N VAL A 153 -5.85 -18.70 16.25
CA VAL A 153 -4.69 -19.52 16.62
C VAL A 153 -5.13 -20.95 16.88
N ASP A 154 -4.47 -21.90 16.23
CA ASP A 154 -4.47 -23.31 16.59
C ASP A 154 -3.14 -23.65 17.28
N ALA A 155 -3.15 -23.61 18.61
CA ALA A 155 -1.95 -23.81 19.43
C ALA A 155 -1.47 -25.27 19.47
N GLN A 156 -2.35 -26.23 19.18
CA GLN A 156 -2.08 -27.67 19.26
C GLN A 156 -2.68 -28.39 18.05
N PRO A 157 -2.10 -28.18 16.87
CA PRO A 157 -2.63 -28.72 15.63
C PRO A 157 -2.56 -30.26 15.64
N ASN A 158 -3.55 -30.88 15.00
CA ASN A 158 -3.71 -32.35 14.99
C ASN A 158 -2.51 -33.13 14.41
N ASP A 159 -1.67 -32.47 13.61
CA ASP A 159 -0.46 -33.07 13.04
C ASP A 159 0.76 -33.01 13.97
N GLY A 160 0.61 -32.46 15.19
CA GLY A 160 1.68 -32.30 16.17
C GLY A 160 2.76 -31.31 15.76
N GLY A 161 2.55 -30.54 14.68
CA GLY A 161 3.48 -29.51 14.22
C GLY A 161 3.43 -28.23 15.07
N ALA A 162 4.22 -27.23 14.67
CA ALA A 162 4.18 -25.90 15.26
C ALA A 162 2.76 -25.29 15.18
N ALA A 163 2.40 -24.44 16.15
CA ALA A 163 1.11 -23.76 16.15
C ALA A 163 0.82 -23.04 14.83
N ILE A 164 -0.46 -22.94 14.48
CA ILE A 164 -0.93 -22.34 13.23
C ILE A 164 -1.65 -21.05 13.54
N VAL A 165 -1.28 -19.99 12.82
CA VAL A 165 -2.00 -18.73 12.77
C VAL A 165 -2.78 -18.70 11.46
N TYR A 166 -4.10 -18.57 11.57
CA TYR A 166 -5.01 -18.46 10.45
C TYR A 166 -5.44 -17.02 10.25
N VAL A 167 -5.43 -16.58 8.98
CA VAL A 167 -5.82 -15.23 8.57
C VAL A 167 -6.85 -15.26 7.45
N GLY A 168 -7.68 -14.21 7.42
CA GLY A 168 -8.72 -14.01 6.41
C GLY A 168 -8.31 -13.10 5.25
N ASP A 169 -7.13 -12.46 5.33
CA ASP A 169 -6.56 -11.53 4.35
C ASP A 169 -5.04 -11.74 4.18
N VAL A 170 -4.46 -11.19 3.10
CA VAL A 170 -3.01 -11.13 2.95
C VAL A 170 -2.39 -10.18 4.00
N PRO A 171 -1.30 -10.56 4.67
CA PRO A 171 -0.61 -9.69 5.62
C PRO A 171 -0.15 -8.36 5.01
N THR A 172 -0.25 -7.28 5.77
CA THR A 172 0.18 -5.93 5.36
C THR A 172 1.63 -5.69 5.76
N GLU A 173 2.51 -5.38 4.81
CA GLU A 173 3.90 -4.98 5.12
C GLU A 173 3.92 -3.62 5.84
N ILE A 174 4.68 -3.56 6.93
CA ILE A 174 4.85 -2.37 7.76
C ILE A 174 6.33 -2.04 7.95
N SER A 175 6.62 -0.78 8.25
CA SER A 175 7.92 -0.37 8.79
C SER A 175 7.78 0.09 10.22
N GLY A 176 8.60 -0.49 11.10
CA GLY A 176 8.55 -0.27 12.54
C GLY A 176 7.39 -1.02 13.22
N ALA A 177 7.72 -1.83 14.22
CA ALA A 177 6.73 -2.54 15.02
C ALA A 177 6.01 -1.64 16.03
N LEU A 178 6.60 -0.48 16.33
CA LEU A 178 6.14 0.48 17.33
C LEU A 178 5.88 1.84 16.70
N LEU A 179 4.89 2.54 17.22
CA LEU A 179 4.42 3.86 16.85
C LEU A 179 4.43 4.77 18.09
N ARG A 180 4.79 6.04 17.89
CA ARG A 180 4.60 7.13 18.87
C ARG A 180 4.35 8.47 18.16
N LEU A 181 3.83 9.45 18.90
CA LEU A 181 3.57 10.80 18.42
C LEU A 181 4.52 11.79 19.11
N VAL A 182 5.35 12.47 18.32
CA VAL A 182 6.41 13.34 18.85
C VAL A 182 6.55 14.64 18.07
N ARG A 183 7.21 15.61 18.69
CA ARG A 183 7.76 16.79 18.02
C ARG A 183 9.29 16.73 18.09
N PHE A 184 9.97 16.99 16.97
CA PHE A 184 11.43 17.08 16.95
C PHE A 184 11.88 18.41 17.57
N ILE A 185 12.78 18.35 18.54
CA ILE A 185 13.38 19.54 19.18
C ILE A 185 14.69 19.91 18.48
N GLY A 186 15.48 18.92 18.10
CA GLY A 186 16.70 19.10 17.32
C GLY A 186 17.68 17.94 17.48
N PRO A 187 18.85 18.01 16.83
CA PRO A 187 19.92 17.02 17.01
C PRO A 187 20.38 16.95 18.45
N SER A 188 20.67 15.75 18.97
CA SER A 188 21.17 15.57 20.35
C SER A 188 22.66 15.95 20.51
N GLY A 189 23.35 16.27 19.42
CA GLY A 189 24.76 16.66 19.40
C GLY A 189 25.76 15.51 19.17
N SER A 190 25.30 14.26 19.07
CA SER A 190 26.16 13.10 18.82
C SER A 190 25.54 12.14 17.81
N GLY A 191 26.32 11.78 16.77
CA GLY A 191 25.93 10.77 15.79
C GLY A 191 24.61 11.11 15.09
N ASP A 192 23.72 10.12 15.03
CA ASP A 192 22.40 10.20 14.40
C ASP A 192 21.25 10.44 15.40
N GLY A 193 21.57 10.94 16.60
CA GLY A 193 20.60 11.18 17.67
C GLY A 193 19.82 12.49 17.51
N TYR A 194 18.51 12.44 17.80
CA TYR A 194 17.60 13.58 17.85
C TYR A 194 16.84 13.59 19.17
N THR A 195 16.78 14.75 19.81
CA THR A 195 15.88 14.98 20.95
C THR A 195 14.48 15.22 20.40
N VAL A 196 13.53 14.45 20.91
CA VAL A 196 12.11 14.62 20.63
C VAL A 196 11.36 14.85 21.94
N ARG A 197 10.19 15.49 21.83
CA ARG A 197 9.26 15.61 22.94
C ARG A 197 7.98 14.84 22.61
N HIS A 198 7.55 14.03 23.55
CA HIS A 198 6.34 13.21 23.41
C HIS A 198 5.07 14.06 23.53
N TYR A 199 4.04 13.66 22.79
CA TYR A 199 2.71 14.22 22.96
C TYR A 199 2.10 13.75 24.27
N ASP A 200 1.53 14.68 25.03
CA ASP A 200 0.78 14.38 26.25
C ASP A 200 -0.71 14.53 25.96
N ARG A 201 -1.42 13.41 25.92
CA ARG A 201 -2.87 13.36 25.67
C ARG A 201 -3.66 14.18 26.69
N THR A 202 -3.18 14.30 27.92
CA THR A 202 -3.88 15.04 28.99
C THR A 202 -3.84 16.53 28.74
N SER A 203 -2.70 17.06 28.27
CA SER A 203 -2.54 18.48 27.93
C SER A 203 -3.02 18.82 26.52
N GLY A 204 -3.04 17.84 25.62
CA GLY A 204 -3.34 18.05 24.20
C GLY A 204 -2.18 18.67 23.41
N ASP A 205 -0.95 18.63 23.95
CA ASP A 205 0.24 19.25 23.37
C ASP A 205 1.51 18.43 23.65
N PHE A 206 2.63 18.82 23.05
CA PHE A 206 3.96 18.25 23.27
C PHE A 206 4.56 18.75 24.58
N THR A 207 3.95 18.38 25.71
CA THR A 207 4.45 18.63 27.07
C THR A 207 4.92 17.36 27.79
N GLY A 208 4.90 16.23 27.09
CA GLY A 208 5.38 14.95 27.60
C GLY A 208 6.90 14.93 27.82
N PRO A 209 7.44 13.79 28.27
CA PRO A 209 8.87 13.63 28.48
C PRO A 209 9.66 13.85 27.18
N GLU A 210 10.93 14.23 27.33
CA GLU A 210 11.89 14.23 26.23
C GLU A 210 12.61 12.90 26.13
N GLU A 211 12.96 12.52 24.91
CA GLU A 211 13.71 11.29 24.62
C GLU A 211 14.72 11.55 23.50
N ILE A 212 15.87 10.89 23.57
CA ILE A 212 16.81 10.84 22.45
C ILE A 212 16.51 9.59 21.61
N VAL A 213 16.29 9.83 20.33
CA VAL A 213 15.88 8.84 19.35
C VAL A 213 16.91 8.81 18.25
N ARG A 214 17.11 7.66 17.61
CA ARG A 214 18.07 7.52 16.54
C ARG A 214 17.41 7.66 15.18
N MET A 215 18.01 8.46 14.31
CA MET A 215 17.61 8.61 12.93
C MET A 215 18.81 8.41 11.98
N PRO A 216 19.25 7.15 11.80
CA PRO A 216 20.39 6.84 10.94
C PRO A 216 20.26 7.46 9.55
N GLU A 217 21.38 7.87 8.95
CA GLU A 217 21.39 8.33 7.56
C GLU A 217 21.01 7.16 6.63
N VAL A 218 20.13 7.44 5.67
CA VAL A 218 19.67 6.42 4.71
C VAL A 218 20.68 6.23 3.59
N VAL A 219 20.75 5.01 3.06
CA VAL A 219 21.65 4.69 1.97
C VAL A 219 21.09 5.27 0.66
N PRO A 220 21.88 6.04 -0.11
CA PRO A 220 21.42 6.55 -1.40
C PRO A 220 21.22 5.44 -2.43
N ASP A 221 20.31 5.68 -3.36
CA ASP A 221 20.02 4.80 -4.49
C ASP A 221 21.18 4.77 -5.52
N GLY A 222 21.02 3.99 -6.59
CA GLY A 222 21.99 3.93 -7.70
C GLY A 222 22.25 5.25 -8.42
N ASN A 223 21.37 6.26 -8.25
CA ASN A 223 21.51 7.60 -8.80
C ASN A 223 22.07 8.61 -7.78
N GLY A 224 22.36 8.19 -6.55
CA GLY A 224 22.85 9.06 -5.48
C GLY A 224 21.76 9.79 -4.70
N ILE A 225 20.48 9.48 -4.93
CA ILE A 225 19.32 10.11 -4.26
C ILE A 225 19.02 9.36 -2.96
N ARG A 226 18.79 10.10 -1.88
CA ARG A 226 18.35 9.55 -0.59
C ARG A 226 16.83 9.67 -0.48
N ASN A 227 16.13 8.57 -0.19
CA ASN A 227 14.67 8.55 -0.06
C ASN A 227 14.11 9.37 1.12
N SER A 228 14.97 9.77 2.06
CA SER A 228 14.64 10.67 3.16
C SER A 228 15.91 11.34 3.69
N THR A 229 15.75 12.54 4.26
CA THR A 229 16.78 13.21 5.06
C THR A 229 16.17 13.71 6.37
N THR A 230 17.01 13.87 7.39
CA THR A 230 16.62 14.45 8.68
C THR A 230 17.11 15.88 8.85
N ALA A 231 17.85 16.40 7.86
CA ALA A 231 18.46 17.72 7.93
C ALA A 231 17.38 18.79 8.15
N GLY A 232 17.43 19.45 9.31
CA GLY A 232 16.49 20.51 9.66
C GLY A 232 15.05 20.04 9.89
N ILE A 233 14.81 18.76 10.18
CA ILE A 233 13.46 18.24 10.45
C ILE A 233 12.75 18.98 11.60
N GLU A 234 13.50 19.47 12.59
CA GLU A 234 12.98 20.28 13.69
C GLU A 234 12.44 21.64 13.24
N ARG A 235 12.88 22.11 12.07
CA ARG A 235 12.44 23.34 11.39
C ARG A 235 11.43 23.09 10.26
N SER A 236 11.04 21.82 10.04
CA SER A 236 10.01 21.49 9.07
C SER A 236 8.71 22.26 9.39
N PRO A 237 8.01 22.83 8.39
CA PRO A 237 6.83 23.66 8.63
C PRO A 237 5.69 22.90 9.34
N ILE A 238 5.68 21.57 9.22
CA ILE A 238 4.67 20.70 9.81
C ILE A 238 5.08 20.10 11.17
N ASN A 239 6.27 20.41 11.68
CA ASN A 239 6.78 19.87 12.94
C ASN A 239 6.01 20.38 14.17
N GLU A 240 5.35 21.53 14.09
CA GLU A 240 4.57 22.08 15.22
C GLU A 240 3.42 21.14 15.62
N LEU A 241 2.73 20.54 14.65
CA LEU A 241 1.67 19.55 14.89
C LEU A 241 2.22 18.15 15.16
N GLY A 242 3.53 17.96 14.93
CA GLY A 242 4.28 16.74 15.20
C GLY A 242 4.12 15.63 14.17
N TRP A 243 4.77 14.53 14.51
CA TRP A 243 5.03 13.39 13.65
C TRP A 243 4.68 12.10 14.36
N TYR A 244 3.90 11.27 13.69
CA TYR A 244 3.89 9.85 14.00
C TYR A 244 5.20 9.26 13.50
N ILE A 245 5.94 8.63 14.40
CA ILE A 245 7.20 7.98 14.06
C ILE A 245 7.13 6.50 14.37
N PHE A 246 7.54 5.70 13.40
CA PHE A 246 7.48 4.25 13.46
C PHE A 246 8.89 3.69 13.55
N GLY A 247 9.08 2.68 14.38
CA GLY A 247 10.40 2.13 14.65
C GLY A 247 10.36 0.93 15.60
N ALA A 248 11.52 0.65 16.18
CA ALA A 248 11.69 -0.31 17.26
C ALA A 248 12.96 0.08 18.05
N HIS A 249 13.10 -0.43 19.27
CA HIS A 249 14.35 -0.31 20.00
C HIS A 249 15.41 -1.23 19.40
N ASP A 250 16.64 -0.74 19.29
CA ASP A 250 17.82 -1.55 18.98
C ASP A 250 18.28 -2.35 20.23
N ALA A 251 19.36 -3.12 20.08
CA ALA A 251 19.95 -3.89 21.16
C ALA A 251 20.46 -3.02 22.35
N GLN A 252 20.69 -1.73 22.13
CA GLN A 252 21.07 -0.75 23.15
C GLN A 252 19.85 -0.03 23.75
N ARG A 253 18.63 -0.46 23.41
CA ARG A 253 17.35 0.12 23.84
C ARG A 253 17.13 1.56 23.36
N GLN A 254 17.78 1.96 22.26
CA GLN A 254 17.52 3.26 21.64
C GLN A 254 16.45 3.09 20.55
N PHE A 255 15.44 3.95 20.54
CA PHE A 255 14.41 3.90 19.50
C PHE A 255 14.94 4.39 18.17
N VAL A 256 14.97 3.51 17.17
CA VAL A 256 15.42 3.84 15.82
C VAL A 256 14.22 4.10 14.92
N VAL A 257 14.16 5.30 14.37
CA VAL A 257 13.06 5.75 13.52
C VAL A 257 13.24 5.20 12.10
N ARG A 258 12.30 4.34 11.69
CA ARG A 258 12.23 3.72 10.37
C ARG A 258 11.28 4.44 9.42
N ALA A 259 10.19 5.01 9.93
CA ALA A 259 9.24 5.75 9.10
C ALA A 259 8.67 6.99 9.81
N LEU A 260 8.19 7.93 9.01
CA LEU A 260 7.59 9.19 9.44
C LEU A 260 6.21 9.36 8.80
N ALA A 261 5.23 9.87 9.55
CA ALA A 261 3.99 10.41 9.01
C ALA A 261 3.68 11.75 9.68
N ALA A 262 3.35 12.76 8.88
CA ALA A 262 2.93 14.05 9.39
C ALA A 262 1.57 13.91 10.07
N ARG A 263 1.45 14.27 11.35
CA ARG A 263 0.16 14.18 12.07
C ARG A 263 -0.92 14.95 11.31
N LYS A 264 -0.61 16.17 10.85
CA LYS A 264 -1.51 17.03 10.07
C LYS A 264 -2.14 16.31 8.86
N LEU A 265 -1.38 15.47 8.17
CA LEU A 265 -1.84 14.80 6.94
C LEU A 265 -2.94 13.76 7.19
N LEU A 266 -2.85 13.02 8.30
CA LEU A 266 -3.72 11.86 8.55
C LEU A 266 -5.00 12.21 9.33
N ARG A 267 -5.06 13.39 9.95
CA ARG A 267 -6.21 13.83 10.75
C ARG A 267 -7.45 14.03 9.87
N LEU A 268 -8.62 13.71 10.42
CA LEU A 268 -9.91 14.07 9.82
C LEU A 268 -10.25 15.57 10.07
N VAL A 269 -9.30 16.47 9.85
CA VAL A 269 -9.49 17.92 9.84
C VAL A 269 -8.96 18.48 8.52
N PRO A 270 -9.83 18.85 7.56
CA PRO A 270 -9.37 19.28 6.25
C PRO A 270 -8.94 20.74 6.31
N ASP A 271 -7.89 21.11 5.56
CA ASP A 271 -7.48 22.51 5.40
C ASP A 271 -8.49 23.29 4.54
N LEU A 272 -9.19 22.60 3.64
CA LEU A 272 -10.11 23.18 2.66
C LEU A 272 -11.35 22.30 2.45
N PHE A 273 -12.47 22.94 2.16
CA PHE A 273 -13.66 22.28 1.62
C PHE A 273 -13.97 22.81 0.22
N THR A 274 -14.51 21.95 -0.65
CA THR A 274 -15.11 22.39 -1.92
C THR A 274 -16.62 22.16 -1.89
N ASP A 275 -17.37 23.07 -2.49
CA ASP A 275 -18.83 22.96 -2.60
C ASP A 275 -19.23 22.40 -3.97
N GLY A 276 -19.52 21.10 -3.98
CA GLY A 276 -19.96 20.38 -5.17
C GLY A 276 -18.85 19.95 -6.13
N GLU A 277 -19.27 19.17 -7.12
CA GLU A 277 -18.44 18.49 -8.10
C GLU A 277 -17.51 19.44 -8.88
N LYS A 278 -18.02 20.58 -9.38
CA LYS A 278 -17.24 21.49 -10.22
C LYS A 278 -16.01 22.06 -9.50
N GLU A 279 -16.17 22.48 -8.25
CA GLU A 279 -15.05 22.99 -7.45
C GLU A 279 -14.07 21.86 -7.09
N GLY A 280 -14.59 20.68 -6.76
CA GLY A 280 -13.78 19.49 -6.53
C GLY A 280 -12.91 19.14 -7.75
N MET A 281 -13.49 19.15 -8.94
CA MET A 281 -12.78 18.87 -10.18
C MET A 281 -11.75 19.94 -10.55
N GLU A 282 -11.97 21.21 -10.19
CA GLU A 282 -10.95 22.26 -10.32
C GLU A 282 -9.76 21.99 -9.38
N TYR A 283 -10.03 21.59 -8.13
CA TYR A 283 -9.00 21.26 -7.13
C TYR A 283 -8.11 20.09 -7.57
N LEU A 284 -8.69 19.11 -8.27
CA LEU A 284 -7.99 17.93 -8.79
C LEU A 284 -7.16 18.19 -10.06
N ARG A 285 -7.17 19.40 -10.63
CA ARG A 285 -6.38 19.69 -11.85
C ARG A 285 -4.87 19.65 -11.56
N PRO A 286 -4.04 19.14 -12.49
CA PRO A 286 -2.58 19.16 -12.35
C PRO A 286 -2.00 20.56 -12.13
N LYS A 287 -2.63 21.60 -12.69
CA LYS A 287 -2.23 22.99 -12.46
C LYS A 287 -2.50 23.45 -11.03
N ALA A 288 -3.62 23.04 -10.43
CA ALA A 288 -3.94 23.35 -9.05
C ALA A 288 -2.98 22.63 -8.09
N TRP A 289 -2.70 21.35 -8.35
CA TRP A 289 -1.72 20.59 -7.57
C TRP A 289 -0.32 21.22 -7.63
N ARG A 290 0.17 21.57 -8.82
CA ARG A 290 1.45 22.29 -8.98
C ARG A 290 1.50 23.62 -8.23
N LYS A 291 0.42 24.39 -8.24
CA LYS A 291 0.35 25.68 -7.53
C LYS A 291 0.40 25.52 -6.01
N ALA A 292 -0.20 24.45 -5.48
CA ALA A 292 -0.21 24.14 -4.05
C ALA A 292 1.08 23.44 -3.56
N CYS A 293 1.95 23.01 -4.48
CA CYS A 293 3.12 22.22 -4.20
C CYS A 293 4.24 23.07 -3.57
N VAL A 294 4.24 23.15 -2.25
CA VAL A 294 5.30 23.78 -1.45
C VAL A 294 6.07 22.68 -0.75
N LYS A 295 7.37 22.59 -1.00
CA LYS A 295 8.24 21.55 -0.44
C LYS A 295 8.21 21.56 1.10
N GLY A 296 8.21 20.38 1.71
CA GLY A 296 8.13 20.17 3.16
C GLY A 296 6.73 20.28 3.74
N GLU A 297 5.73 20.73 2.96
CA GLU A 297 4.35 20.93 3.43
C GLU A 297 3.45 19.72 3.18
N VAL A 298 2.30 19.75 3.85
CA VAL A 298 1.15 18.88 3.56
C VAL A 298 -0.13 19.69 3.45
N SER A 299 -1.06 19.20 2.64
CA SER A 299 -2.39 19.78 2.51
C SER A 299 -3.47 18.71 2.48
N SER A 300 -4.60 18.98 3.13
CA SER A 300 -5.79 18.12 3.07
C SER A 300 -7.01 18.92 2.57
N ALA A 301 -7.83 18.31 1.72
CA ALA A 301 -9.09 18.91 1.29
C ALA A 301 -10.23 17.88 1.32
N LEU A 302 -11.43 18.32 1.67
CA LEU A 302 -12.64 17.53 1.57
C LEU A 302 -13.50 18.02 0.41
N LEU A 303 -13.65 17.16 -0.60
CA LEU A 303 -14.47 17.43 -1.77
C LEU A 303 -15.87 16.84 -1.53
N ALA A 304 -16.88 17.71 -1.49
CA ALA A 304 -18.27 17.28 -1.43
C ALA A 304 -18.79 16.99 -2.84
N GLY A 305 -19.26 15.77 -3.07
CA GLY A 305 -19.89 15.37 -4.33
C GLY A 305 -21.25 16.05 -4.55
N GLN A 306 -21.84 15.74 -5.69
CA GLN A 306 -23.18 16.18 -6.06
C GLN A 306 -24.17 15.81 -4.93
N PHE A 307 -25.03 16.75 -4.55
CA PHE A 307 -26.02 16.59 -3.48
C PHE A 307 -25.48 16.57 -2.04
N LEU A 308 -24.17 16.68 -1.84
CA LEU A 308 -23.58 16.85 -0.50
C LEU A 308 -23.18 18.31 -0.26
N THR A 309 -23.44 18.78 0.94
CA THR A 309 -22.79 19.98 1.47
C THR A 309 -21.43 19.61 2.09
N PRO A 310 -20.48 20.55 2.22
CA PRO A 310 -19.25 20.33 2.98
C PRO A 310 -19.48 19.78 4.40
N PHE A 311 -20.52 20.25 5.08
CA PHE A 311 -20.87 19.81 6.43
C PHE A 311 -21.30 18.34 6.44
N THR A 312 -22.27 17.97 5.59
CA THR A 312 -22.75 16.59 5.49
C THR A 312 -21.66 15.63 5.01
N ALA A 313 -20.78 16.09 4.10
CA ALA A 313 -19.63 15.30 3.65
C ALA A 313 -18.64 15.02 4.80
N ARG A 314 -18.46 15.95 5.74
CA ARG A 314 -17.56 15.76 6.89
C ARG A 314 -18.17 14.83 7.95
N GLU A 315 -19.44 15.03 8.28
CA GLU A 315 -20.17 14.23 9.27
C GLU A 315 -20.31 12.77 8.84
N ALA A 316 -20.28 12.51 7.53
CA ALA A 316 -20.31 11.17 6.97
C ALA A 316 -19.10 10.31 7.35
N TRP A 317 -18.00 10.85 7.88
CA TRP A 317 -16.81 10.09 8.28
C TRP A 317 -16.72 9.89 9.80
N GLN A 318 -16.83 8.63 10.22
CA GLN A 318 -16.81 8.15 11.60
C GLN A 318 -15.80 7.01 11.75
N VAL A 319 -15.36 6.76 12.99
CA VAL A 319 -14.48 5.61 13.29
C VAL A 319 -15.11 4.30 12.81
N GLY A 320 -14.33 3.47 12.13
CA GLY A 320 -14.77 2.24 11.47
C GLY A 320 -15.14 2.42 10.00
N ASP A 321 -15.34 3.65 9.52
CA ASP A 321 -15.58 3.90 8.10
C ASP A 321 -14.39 3.57 7.24
N ARG A 322 -14.66 3.08 6.04
CA ARG A 322 -13.65 2.72 5.05
C ARG A 322 -13.86 3.53 3.77
N GLY A 323 -12.75 3.91 3.14
CA GLY A 323 -12.73 4.59 1.85
C GLY A 323 -11.84 3.86 0.86
N LEU A 324 -12.24 3.88 -0.43
CA LEU A 324 -11.38 3.46 -1.53
C LEU A 324 -10.28 4.50 -1.72
N VAL A 325 -9.02 4.08 -1.66
CA VAL A 325 -7.87 4.96 -1.94
C VAL A 325 -7.51 4.86 -3.41
N ILE A 326 -7.35 6.01 -4.05
CA ILE A 326 -6.62 6.16 -5.31
C ILE A 326 -5.36 6.96 -5.01
N HIS A 327 -4.23 6.28 -5.07
CA HIS A 327 -2.91 6.84 -4.80
C HIS A 327 -2.22 7.28 -6.10
N LEU A 328 -1.61 8.45 -6.05
CA LEU A 328 -0.71 8.97 -7.06
C LEU A 328 0.57 9.49 -6.41
N TYR A 329 1.70 9.33 -7.08
CA TYR A 329 2.90 10.12 -6.78
C TYR A 329 3.50 10.75 -8.02
N GLY A 330 4.26 11.83 -7.81
CA GLY A 330 5.06 12.52 -8.81
C GLY A 330 6.54 12.13 -8.82
N GLY A 331 7.30 12.91 -9.59
CA GLY A 331 8.73 12.71 -9.79
C GLY A 331 9.61 13.44 -8.81
N ILE A 332 10.90 13.14 -8.93
CA ILE A 332 11.99 13.82 -8.24
C ILE A 332 12.59 14.82 -9.23
N GLY A 333 12.39 16.12 -8.99
CA GLY A 333 12.96 17.23 -9.74
C GLY A 333 14.20 17.81 -9.07
N GLY A 334 14.56 19.05 -9.43
CA GLY A 334 15.73 19.76 -8.90
C GLY A 334 17.03 19.44 -9.64
N ASP A 335 18.16 19.79 -9.04
CA ASP A 335 19.49 19.55 -9.62
C ASP A 335 19.78 18.05 -9.75
N ASN A 336 19.31 17.27 -8.77
CA ASN A 336 19.37 15.81 -8.75
C ASN A 336 18.10 15.15 -9.29
N ALA A 337 17.43 15.78 -10.26
CA ALA A 337 16.23 15.23 -10.87
C ALA A 337 16.46 13.81 -11.42
N GLU A 338 15.47 12.94 -11.20
CA GLU A 338 15.47 11.60 -11.77
C GLU A 338 15.39 11.67 -13.31
N PRO A 339 15.95 10.69 -14.05
CA PRO A 339 15.96 10.73 -15.51
C PRO A 339 14.58 10.90 -16.14
N ALA A 340 13.54 10.29 -15.57
CA ALA A 340 12.17 10.39 -16.07
C ALA A 340 11.59 11.81 -15.96
N ALA A 341 11.92 12.55 -14.90
CA ALA A 341 11.46 13.93 -14.69
C ALA A 341 12.16 14.96 -15.60
N LYS A 342 13.22 14.57 -16.32
CA LYS A 342 13.90 15.41 -17.32
C LYS A 342 13.21 15.41 -18.68
N THR A 343 12.15 14.61 -18.84
CA THR A 343 11.38 14.52 -20.08
C THR A 343 10.16 15.46 -20.03
N PRO A 344 9.60 15.88 -21.19
CA PRO A 344 8.44 16.78 -21.20
C PRO A 344 7.15 16.20 -20.59
N LEU A 345 7.06 14.88 -20.44
CA LEU A 345 5.85 14.19 -20.00
C LEU A 345 6.18 13.25 -18.84
N TYR A 346 5.55 13.49 -17.70
CA TYR A 346 5.69 12.68 -16.50
C TYR A 346 4.33 12.26 -15.98
N TRP A 347 4.10 10.95 -15.95
CA TRP A 347 2.79 10.38 -15.64
C TRP A 347 2.68 9.88 -14.19
N GLY A 348 3.80 9.70 -13.49
CA GLY A 348 3.80 9.22 -12.11
C GLY A 348 3.45 7.74 -11.97
N HIS A 349 2.99 7.37 -10.77
CA HIS A 349 2.53 6.03 -10.42
C HIS A 349 1.07 6.04 -9.95
N PHE A 350 0.45 4.88 -9.97
CA PHE A 350 -0.93 4.65 -9.59
C PHE A 350 -1.08 3.38 -8.76
N SER A 351 -1.85 3.44 -7.68
CA SER A 351 -2.35 2.23 -7.01
C SER A 351 -3.71 2.47 -6.36
N PHE A 352 -4.43 1.38 -6.13
CA PHE A 352 -5.58 1.39 -5.23
C PHE A 352 -5.14 1.12 -3.79
N GLY A 353 -6.06 1.31 -2.85
CA GLY A 353 -5.88 0.96 -1.46
C GLY A 353 -7.17 1.10 -0.68
N VAL A 354 -7.05 0.99 0.65
CA VAL A 354 -8.13 1.23 1.59
C VAL A 354 -7.60 2.16 2.67
N ALA A 355 -8.40 3.17 3.02
CA ALA A 355 -8.18 3.94 4.22
C ALA A 355 -9.31 3.63 5.20
N THR A 356 -8.98 3.36 6.45
CA THR A 356 -9.93 3.15 7.53
C THR A 356 -9.83 4.30 8.50
N VAL A 357 -10.96 4.86 8.92
CA VAL A 357 -10.98 5.83 10.01
C VAL A 357 -10.81 5.06 11.31
N VAL A 358 -9.72 5.30 12.02
CA VAL A 358 -9.41 4.65 13.30
C VAL A 358 -9.33 5.69 14.41
N ASP A 359 -9.66 5.29 15.63
CA ASP A 359 -9.35 6.10 16.82
C ASP A 359 -7.85 5.96 17.12
N GLU A 360 -7.10 7.06 17.03
CA GLU A 360 -5.67 7.07 17.32
C GLU A 360 -5.47 7.29 18.83
N PRO A 361 -4.95 6.31 19.58
CA PRO A 361 -4.98 6.36 21.05
C PRO A 361 -3.95 7.30 21.69
N LEU A 362 -2.87 7.68 20.99
CA LEU A 362 -1.85 8.59 21.53
C LEU A 362 -2.38 10.03 21.63
N ALA A 363 -3.09 10.50 20.62
CA ALA A 363 -3.72 11.81 20.57
C ALA A 363 -5.20 11.80 20.99
N GLY A 364 -5.87 10.65 20.90
CA GLY A 364 -7.30 10.51 21.14
C GLY A 364 -8.15 11.19 20.06
N GLU A 365 -7.76 11.06 18.80
CA GLU A 365 -8.46 11.68 17.67
C GLU A 365 -8.58 10.72 16.48
N PRO A 366 -9.62 10.87 15.64
CA PRO A 366 -9.76 10.04 14.46
C PRO A 366 -8.74 10.40 13.39
N ILE A 367 -8.09 9.39 12.82
CA ILE A 367 -7.16 9.50 11.69
C ILE A 367 -7.49 8.49 10.58
N PHE A 368 -6.93 8.70 9.40
CA PHE A 368 -6.87 7.67 8.36
C PHE A 368 -5.68 6.72 8.60
N ASP A 369 -5.98 5.43 8.80
CA ASP A 369 -5.04 4.32 8.64
C ASP A 369 -5.07 3.83 7.19
N ILE A 370 -3.98 4.03 6.45
CA ILE A 370 -3.94 3.85 4.99
C ILE A 370 -3.11 2.62 4.63
N VAL A 371 -3.73 1.71 3.89
CA VAL A 371 -3.08 0.53 3.30
C VAL A 371 -3.20 0.59 1.79
N TYR A 372 -2.06 0.63 1.11
CA TYR A 372 -1.97 0.60 -0.35
C TYR A 372 -1.99 -0.85 -0.84
N GLN A 373 -2.81 -1.14 -1.84
CA GLN A 373 -2.91 -2.43 -2.51
C GLN A 373 -2.09 -2.38 -3.81
N GLN A 374 -0.78 -2.54 -3.68
CA GLN A 374 0.18 -2.32 -4.76
C GLN A 374 0.17 -3.46 -5.79
N VAL A 375 -0.37 -3.23 -6.98
CA VAL A 375 -0.07 -4.04 -8.16
C VAL A 375 1.19 -3.46 -8.80
N TYR A 376 2.36 -3.86 -8.31
CA TYR A 376 3.64 -3.22 -8.64
C TYR A 376 4.60 -4.18 -9.34
N ALA A 377 5.15 -3.78 -10.47
CA ALA A 377 6.14 -4.57 -11.18
C ALA A 377 7.46 -4.67 -10.39
N HIS A 378 8.23 -5.70 -10.67
CA HIS A 378 9.55 -5.85 -10.05
C HIS A 378 10.45 -4.65 -10.39
N ASN A 379 11.24 -4.22 -9.42
CA ASN A 379 12.03 -2.99 -9.46
C ASN A 379 13.35 -3.17 -8.69
N SER A 380 14.25 -2.19 -8.81
CA SER A 380 15.55 -2.21 -8.14
C SER A 380 15.47 -1.97 -6.63
N ASP A 381 14.44 -1.29 -6.14
CA ASP A 381 14.26 -0.97 -4.71
C ASP A 381 13.71 -2.13 -3.88
N GLY A 382 13.19 -3.17 -4.53
CA GLY A 382 12.57 -4.32 -3.86
C GLY A 382 11.18 -4.01 -3.30
N VAL A 383 10.46 -3.02 -3.86
CA VAL A 383 9.03 -2.81 -3.55
C VAL A 383 8.24 -3.99 -4.11
N ILE A 384 7.41 -4.61 -3.28
CA ILE A 384 6.69 -5.85 -3.61
C ILE A 384 5.23 -5.53 -3.96
N ALA A 385 4.65 -6.27 -4.91
CA ALA A 385 3.21 -6.25 -5.11
C ALA A 385 2.50 -6.89 -3.91
N GLY A 386 1.69 -6.13 -3.18
CA GLY A 386 1.08 -6.56 -1.92
C GLY A 386 0.34 -5.43 -1.20
N ALA A 387 -0.23 -5.76 -0.04
CA ALA A 387 -0.72 -4.78 0.92
C ALA A 387 0.46 -4.11 1.64
N LEU A 388 0.60 -2.79 1.51
CA LEU A 388 1.66 -2.01 2.14
C LEU A 388 1.02 -0.88 2.96
N HIS A 389 1.28 -0.83 4.26
CA HIS A 389 0.82 0.27 5.12
C HIS A 389 1.53 1.59 4.74
N TYR A 390 0.93 2.72 5.10
CA TYR A 390 1.55 4.05 4.96
C TYR A 390 2.99 4.07 5.46
N SER A 391 3.25 3.52 6.64
CA SER A 391 4.60 3.52 7.22
C SER A 391 5.62 2.80 6.34
N LYS A 392 5.21 1.83 5.50
CA LYS A 392 6.11 1.14 4.58
C LYS A 392 6.24 1.84 3.24
N TYR A 393 5.12 2.18 2.61
CA TYR A 393 5.13 2.61 1.20
C TYR A 393 5.38 4.11 1.03
N ALA A 394 4.76 4.94 1.87
CA ALA A 394 4.93 6.38 1.82
C ALA A 394 5.99 6.83 2.83
N GLY A 395 5.83 6.45 4.09
CA GLY A 395 6.57 7.01 5.21
C GLY A 395 7.94 6.40 5.51
N ASP A 396 8.29 5.23 4.97
CA ASP A 396 9.59 4.58 5.26
C ASP A 396 10.73 5.48 4.77
N ARG A 397 11.72 5.70 5.62
CA ARG A 397 12.81 6.63 5.33
C ARG A 397 13.75 6.09 4.24
N GLN A 398 13.92 4.78 4.15
CA GLN A 398 14.79 4.12 3.19
C GLN A 398 14.04 3.67 1.92
N TYR A 399 12.86 3.07 2.08
CA TYR A 399 12.10 2.42 1.01
C TYR A 399 10.85 3.21 0.57
N GLY A 400 10.44 4.20 1.35
CA GLY A 400 9.23 4.98 1.10
C GLY A 400 9.49 6.21 0.24
N TRP A 401 8.38 6.84 -0.19
CA TRP A 401 8.42 7.90 -1.20
C TRP A 401 8.14 9.32 -0.67
N ALA A 402 7.58 9.47 0.53
CA ALA A 402 7.07 10.76 1.01
C ALA A 402 8.17 11.82 1.21
N GLY A 403 9.42 11.41 1.44
CA GLY A 403 10.57 12.30 1.59
C GLY A 403 11.15 12.82 0.26
N VAL A 404 10.86 12.15 -0.86
CA VAL A 404 11.47 12.45 -2.16
C VAL A 404 10.49 12.72 -3.28
N ARG A 405 9.21 12.36 -3.12
CA ARG A 405 8.18 12.56 -4.15
C ARG A 405 6.98 13.32 -3.59
N PRO A 406 6.31 14.15 -4.40
CA PRO A 406 4.97 14.62 -4.05
C PRO A 406 3.96 13.47 -4.18
N ILE A 407 3.07 13.32 -3.20
CA ILE A 407 2.04 12.28 -3.16
C ILE A 407 0.66 12.95 -3.15
N GLN A 408 -0.32 12.31 -3.78
CA GLN A 408 -1.75 12.61 -3.65
C GLN A 408 -2.52 11.31 -3.43
N ASP A 409 -3.16 11.20 -2.27
CA ASP A 409 -4.10 10.13 -1.95
C ASP A 409 -5.53 10.70 -2.01
N MET A 410 -6.39 10.12 -2.84
CA MET A 410 -7.82 10.41 -2.89
C MET A 410 -8.57 9.28 -2.19
N ILE A 411 -9.19 9.58 -1.06
CA ILE A 411 -9.93 8.63 -0.23
C ILE A 411 -11.42 8.87 -0.47
N ILE A 412 -12.08 7.90 -1.07
CA ILE A 412 -13.42 8.03 -1.64
C ILE A 412 -14.40 7.22 -0.79
N LYS A 413 -15.44 7.88 -0.28
CA LYS A 413 -16.58 7.24 0.38
C LYS A 413 -17.85 7.47 -0.43
N VAL A 414 -18.51 6.37 -0.80
CA VAL A 414 -19.79 6.33 -1.49
C VAL A 414 -20.48 5.01 -1.13
N ASP A 415 -21.72 5.09 -0.65
CA ASP A 415 -22.39 3.98 0.04
C ASP A 415 -22.48 2.69 -0.80
N GLY A 416 -22.72 2.82 -2.11
CA GLY A 416 -22.77 1.72 -3.06
C GLY A 416 -21.48 0.90 -3.16
N ILE A 417 -20.34 1.48 -2.77
CA ILE A 417 -19.02 0.84 -2.83
C ILE A 417 -18.48 0.53 -1.43
N THR A 418 -18.53 1.52 -0.53
CA THR A 418 -17.90 1.45 0.79
C THR A 418 -18.84 0.96 1.89
N GLY A 419 -20.16 0.94 1.64
CA GLY A 419 -21.14 0.37 2.55
C GLY A 419 -21.17 -1.16 2.51
N ASN A 420 -21.77 -1.76 3.53
CA ASN A 420 -22.04 -3.19 3.60
C ASN A 420 -23.48 -3.48 3.12
N PHE A 421 -23.66 -4.51 2.31
CA PHE A 421 -24.96 -5.13 2.06
C PHE A 421 -25.16 -6.23 3.08
N GLU A 422 -26.32 -6.27 3.76
CA GLU A 422 -26.66 -7.41 4.60
C GLU A 422 -27.31 -8.48 3.73
N ILE A 423 -26.65 -9.62 3.60
CA ILE A 423 -27.11 -10.71 2.73
C ILE A 423 -27.22 -11.95 3.58
N PHE A 424 -28.45 -12.38 3.89
CA PHE A 424 -28.71 -13.53 4.77
C PHE A 424 -27.99 -13.42 6.12
N GLY A 425 -27.90 -12.20 6.66
CA GLY A 425 -27.20 -11.89 7.93
C GLY A 425 -25.67 -11.89 7.85
N VAL A 426 -25.10 -11.87 6.64
CA VAL A 426 -23.66 -11.73 6.41
C VAL A 426 -23.39 -10.37 5.75
N PRO A 427 -22.56 -9.50 6.35
CA PRO A 427 -22.18 -8.25 5.73
C PRO A 427 -21.27 -8.52 4.52
N MET A 428 -21.58 -7.91 3.38
CA MET A 428 -20.80 -7.99 2.15
C MET A 428 -20.49 -6.59 1.64
N SER A 429 -19.23 -6.29 1.31
CA SER A 429 -18.83 -5.00 0.74
C SER A 429 -18.28 -5.14 -0.66
N ALA A 430 -18.60 -4.18 -1.53
CA ALA A 430 -17.97 -4.09 -2.85
C ALA A 430 -16.49 -3.74 -2.73
N LEU A 431 -16.13 -2.93 -1.74
CA LEU A 431 -14.73 -2.62 -1.42
C LEU A 431 -13.94 -3.89 -1.08
N ASP A 432 -14.52 -4.82 -0.32
CA ASP A 432 -13.86 -6.09 -0.01
C ASP A 432 -13.68 -6.96 -1.24
N SER A 433 -14.67 -7.00 -2.13
CA SER A 433 -14.54 -7.71 -3.40
C SER A 433 -13.41 -7.12 -4.28
N ILE A 434 -13.24 -5.79 -4.26
CA ILE A 434 -12.14 -5.11 -4.95
C ILE A 434 -10.80 -5.52 -4.37
N VAL A 435 -10.66 -5.50 -3.04
CA VAL A 435 -9.44 -5.91 -2.35
C VAL A 435 -9.10 -7.36 -2.66
N ASP A 436 -10.08 -8.27 -2.56
CA ASP A 436 -9.92 -9.70 -2.87
C ASP A 436 -9.36 -9.93 -4.30
N GLN A 437 -9.82 -9.17 -5.30
CA GLN A 437 -9.29 -9.27 -6.66
C GLN A 437 -7.90 -8.66 -6.81
N LEU A 438 -7.63 -7.55 -6.10
CA LEU A 438 -6.29 -6.96 -6.08
C LEU A 438 -5.27 -7.92 -5.47
N GLU A 439 -5.61 -8.63 -4.38
CA GLU A 439 -4.74 -9.64 -3.76
C GLU A 439 -4.36 -10.77 -4.73
N VAL A 440 -5.33 -11.26 -5.51
CA VAL A 440 -5.07 -12.26 -6.56
C VAL A 440 -4.10 -11.69 -7.60
N MET A 441 -4.32 -10.45 -8.04
CA MET A 441 -3.44 -9.82 -9.02
C MET A 441 -2.03 -9.58 -8.47
N GLN A 442 -1.91 -9.15 -7.22
CA GLN A 442 -0.64 -8.98 -6.53
C GLN A 442 0.14 -10.30 -6.48
N ALA A 443 -0.52 -11.40 -6.09
CA ALA A 443 0.11 -12.72 -6.06
C ALA A 443 0.65 -13.12 -7.45
N ARG A 444 -0.12 -12.87 -8.51
CA ARG A 444 0.32 -13.12 -9.90
C ARG A 444 1.49 -12.24 -10.30
N TYR A 445 1.49 -10.97 -9.89
CA TYR A 445 2.57 -10.01 -10.17
C TYR A 445 3.89 -10.37 -9.49
N ARG A 446 3.86 -10.91 -8.26
CA ARG A 446 5.05 -11.35 -7.49
C ARG A 446 5.84 -12.47 -8.17
N ILE A 447 5.19 -13.28 -9.01
CA ILE A 447 5.82 -14.42 -9.69
C ILE A 447 5.66 -14.40 -11.21
N ALA A 448 5.06 -13.34 -11.76
CA ALA A 448 4.75 -13.19 -13.18
C ALA A 448 4.06 -14.41 -13.79
N ASP A 449 2.98 -14.87 -13.15
CA ASP A 449 2.26 -16.10 -13.51
C ASP A 449 3.17 -17.34 -13.65
N GLY A 450 4.30 -17.36 -12.94
CA GLY A 450 5.26 -18.47 -12.95
C GLY A 450 6.54 -18.23 -13.75
N ARG A 451 6.69 -17.09 -14.44
CA ARG A 451 7.87 -16.77 -15.26
C ARG A 451 8.98 -16.05 -14.51
N GLY A 452 8.71 -15.62 -13.28
CA GLY A 452 9.69 -15.03 -12.37
C GLY A 452 9.79 -13.50 -12.38
N ALA A 453 9.42 -12.81 -13.46
CA ALA A 453 9.53 -11.34 -13.53
C ALA A 453 8.38 -10.65 -14.27
N THR A 454 7.82 -9.62 -13.63
CA THR A 454 6.91 -8.66 -14.26
C THR A 454 7.66 -7.35 -14.47
N LYS A 455 7.50 -6.75 -15.66
CA LYS A 455 8.10 -5.46 -16.02
C LYS A 455 7.01 -4.52 -16.51
N VAL A 456 7.10 -3.24 -16.13
CA VAL A 456 6.29 -2.16 -16.71
C VAL A 456 6.57 -2.06 -18.21
N GLY A 457 5.51 -2.14 -19.01
CA GLY A 457 5.56 -2.00 -20.47
C GLY A 457 4.17 -1.76 -21.05
N MET A 458 4.06 -1.72 -22.38
CA MET A 458 2.75 -1.53 -23.04
C MET A 458 1.73 -2.66 -22.72
N LEU A 459 2.19 -3.81 -22.23
CA LEU A 459 1.37 -4.99 -21.92
C LEU A 459 1.15 -5.23 -20.42
N ASN A 460 1.96 -4.65 -19.53
CA ASN A 460 1.79 -4.71 -18.08
C ASN A 460 1.85 -3.28 -17.54
N ASN A 461 0.71 -2.76 -17.13
CA ASN A 461 0.57 -1.40 -16.61
C ASN A 461 -0.24 -1.46 -15.33
N CYS A 462 0.39 -1.06 -14.22
CA CYS A 462 -0.18 -1.09 -12.87
C CYS A 462 -1.52 -0.34 -12.78
N ALA A 463 -1.65 0.80 -13.46
CA ALA A 463 -2.89 1.57 -13.51
C ALA A 463 -3.99 0.84 -14.27
N GLN A 464 -3.66 0.24 -15.41
CA GLN A 464 -4.61 -0.53 -16.22
C GLN A 464 -5.06 -1.79 -15.49
N ASP A 465 -4.13 -2.59 -14.98
CA ASP A 465 -4.45 -3.87 -14.34
C ASP A 465 -5.17 -3.67 -13.01
N GLY A 466 -4.78 -2.67 -12.21
CA GLY A 466 -5.53 -2.25 -11.03
C GLY A 466 -6.95 -1.80 -11.39
N SER A 467 -7.10 -0.98 -12.44
CA SER A 467 -8.43 -0.48 -12.87
C SER A 467 -9.33 -1.59 -13.40
N GLN A 468 -8.76 -2.58 -14.06
CA GLN A 468 -9.48 -3.78 -14.48
C GLN A 468 -9.92 -4.62 -13.26
N ALA A 469 -9.07 -4.74 -12.23
CA ALA A 469 -9.43 -5.39 -10.97
C ALA A 469 -10.66 -4.75 -10.33
N LEU A 470 -10.64 -3.41 -10.22
CA LEU A 470 -11.76 -2.62 -9.72
C LEU A 470 -13.03 -2.93 -10.52
N TYR A 471 -12.98 -2.71 -11.83
CA TYR A 471 -14.16 -2.87 -12.69
C TYR A 471 -14.75 -4.29 -12.65
N ILE A 472 -13.91 -5.32 -12.76
CA ILE A 472 -14.37 -6.72 -12.78
C ILE A 472 -15.01 -7.10 -11.44
N SER A 473 -14.45 -6.63 -10.32
CA SER A 473 -15.02 -6.86 -8.99
C SER A 473 -16.44 -6.32 -8.88
N LEU A 474 -16.62 -5.05 -9.28
CA LEU A 474 -17.92 -4.38 -9.24
C LEU A 474 -18.93 -5.04 -10.18
N ARG A 475 -18.51 -5.36 -11.40
CA ARG A 475 -19.35 -6.07 -12.39
C ARG A 475 -19.78 -7.45 -11.91
N ASN A 476 -18.87 -8.22 -11.32
CA ASN A 476 -19.17 -9.58 -10.86
C ASN A 476 -20.13 -9.55 -9.66
N MET A 477 -19.94 -8.61 -8.75
CA MET A 477 -20.87 -8.40 -7.64
C MET A 477 -22.25 -8.00 -8.15
N ALA A 478 -22.34 -6.98 -9.02
CA ALA A 478 -23.59 -6.56 -9.64
C ALA A 478 -24.31 -7.71 -10.39
N LYS A 479 -23.56 -8.54 -11.13
CA LYS A 479 -24.10 -9.72 -11.84
C LYS A 479 -24.58 -10.81 -10.89
N LEU A 480 -23.79 -11.16 -9.87
CA LEU A 480 -24.16 -12.15 -8.85
C LEU A 480 -25.48 -11.74 -8.19
N MET A 481 -25.55 -10.46 -7.81
CA MET A 481 -26.70 -9.83 -7.18
C MET A 481 -27.94 -9.80 -8.09
N ALA A 482 -27.79 -9.54 -9.38
CA ALA A 482 -28.90 -9.51 -10.33
C ALA A 482 -29.36 -10.93 -10.76
N GLY A 483 -28.45 -11.90 -10.80
CA GLY A 483 -28.68 -13.24 -11.36
C GLY A 483 -29.35 -14.24 -10.44
N MET A 484 -29.45 -13.94 -9.14
CA MET A 484 -30.07 -14.82 -8.13
C MET A 484 -31.34 -14.17 -7.56
N PRO A 485 -32.56 -14.63 -7.94
CA PRO A 485 -33.80 -13.98 -7.51
C PRO A 485 -33.97 -13.86 -5.98
N GLN A 486 -33.48 -14.86 -5.23
CA GLN A 486 -33.52 -14.86 -3.77
C GLN A 486 -32.60 -13.79 -3.17
N LEU A 487 -31.38 -13.68 -3.71
CA LEU A 487 -30.41 -12.67 -3.31
C LEU A 487 -30.93 -11.26 -3.63
N ARG A 488 -31.50 -11.09 -4.83
CA ARG A 488 -32.12 -9.83 -5.25
C ARG A 488 -33.26 -9.41 -4.33
N ALA A 489 -34.13 -10.35 -3.95
CA ALA A 489 -35.23 -10.06 -3.03
C ALA A 489 -34.69 -9.56 -1.68
N GLU A 490 -33.71 -10.27 -1.11
CA GLU A 490 -33.05 -9.90 0.16
C GLU A 490 -32.45 -8.48 0.11
N MET A 491 -31.68 -8.15 -0.93
CA MET A 491 -31.00 -6.84 -1.01
C MET A 491 -31.92 -5.68 -1.42
N THR A 492 -33.17 -5.96 -1.73
CA THR A 492 -34.19 -4.93 -1.97
C THR A 492 -35.27 -4.96 -0.90
N ASP A 493 -35.03 -5.65 0.20
CA ASP A 493 -35.97 -5.76 1.31
C ASP A 493 -36.18 -4.39 1.97
N THR A 494 -35.13 -3.56 2.03
CA THR A 494 -35.21 -2.18 2.48
C THR A 494 -34.99 -1.16 1.35
N GLU A 495 -35.59 0.02 1.48
CA GLU A 495 -35.37 1.14 0.55
C GLU A 495 -33.89 1.57 0.51
N ALA A 496 -33.20 1.52 1.66
CA ALA A 496 -31.79 1.87 1.77
C ALA A 496 -30.89 0.91 0.98
N GLU A 497 -31.10 -0.40 1.08
CA GLU A 497 -30.33 -1.40 0.34
C GLU A 497 -30.65 -1.39 -1.15
N ALA A 498 -31.93 -1.20 -1.51
CA ALA A 498 -32.33 -1.03 -2.91
C ALA A 498 -31.63 0.19 -3.55
N GLN A 499 -31.54 1.30 -2.81
CA GLN A 499 -30.83 2.50 -3.26
C GLN A 499 -29.32 2.26 -3.36
N ARG A 500 -28.71 1.57 -2.39
CA ARG A 500 -27.28 1.20 -2.42
C ARG A 500 -26.95 0.29 -3.61
N PHE A 501 -27.81 -0.68 -3.91
CA PHE A 501 -27.63 -1.56 -5.06
C PHE A 501 -27.78 -0.82 -6.39
N LYS A 502 -28.73 0.10 -6.49
CA LYS A 502 -28.88 1.00 -7.64
C LYS A 502 -27.64 1.87 -7.83
N GLU A 503 -27.07 2.39 -6.74
CA GLU A 503 -25.85 3.17 -6.77
C GLU A 503 -24.65 2.33 -7.25
N LEU A 504 -24.45 1.13 -6.70
CA LEU A 504 -23.41 0.19 -7.13
C LEU A 504 -23.49 -0.10 -8.65
N THR A 505 -24.67 -0.45 -9.14
CA THR A 505 -24.86 -0.76 -10.58
C THR A 505 -24.62 0.45 -11.47
N THR A 506 -25.11 1.63 -11.07
CA THR A 506 -24.90 2.88 -11.82
C THR A 506 -23.42 3.27 -11.88
N ILE A 507 -22.71 3.21 -10.74
CA ILE A 507 -21.27 3.47 -10.66
C ILE A 507 -20.51 2.47 -11.55
N THR A 508 -20.89 1.20 -11.51
CA THR A 508 -20.24 0.15 -12.33
C THR A 508 -20.37 0.46 -13.83
N ASP A 509 -21.55 0.83 -14.29
CA ASP A 509 -21.81 1.17 -15.70
C ASP A 509 -21.04 2.41 -16.16
N GLU A 510 -20.82 3.38 -15.28
CA GLU A 510 -20.09 4.60 -15.62
C GLU A 510 -18.59 4.42 -15.58
N LEU A 511 -18.08 3.71 -14.58
CA LEU A 511 -16.70 3.26 -14.55
C LEU A 511 -16.39 2.40 -15.78
N GLN A 512 -17.33 1.59 -16.27
CA GLN A 512 -17.13 0.88 -17.54
C GLN A 512 -16.84 1.84 -18.69
N ARG A 513 -17.58 2.95 -18.82
CA ARG A 513 -17.38 3.92 -19.92
C ARG A 513 -16.05 4.64 -19.80
N VAL A 514 -15.60 4.92 -18.58
CA VAL A 514 -14.32 5.60 -18.30
C VAL A 514 -13.13 4.65 -18.52
N LEU A 515 -13.23 3.42 -18.02
CA LEU A 515 -12.15 2.45 -18.00
C LEU A 515 -12.11 1.57 -19.26
N LEU A 516 -13.22 1.45 -19.97
CA LEU A 516 -13.37 0.62 -21.16
C LEU A 516 -14.18 1.38 -22.22
N PRO A 517 -13.68 2.53 -22.73
CA PRO A 517 -14.45 3.42 -23.62
C PRO A 517 -14.96 2.76 -24.91
N TRP A 518 -14.48 1.55 -25.24
CA TRP A 518 -14.87 0.79 -26.44
C TRP A 518 -15.30 -0.66 -26.16
N GLY A 519 -15.67 -0.99 -24.91
CA GLY A 519 -16.63 -2.08 -24.66
C GLY A 519 -16.13 -3.48 -24.29
N SER A 520 -14.82 -3.74 -24.16
CA SER A 520 -14.35 -5.04 -23.65
C SER A 520 -13.29 -4.89 -22.57
N ALA A 521 -13.62 -5.31 -21.34
CA ALA A 521 -12.59 -5.84 -20.44
C ALA A 521 -11.87 -6.96 -21.20
N ARG A 522 -10.55 -7.09 -21.06
CA ARG A 522 -9.87 -8.21 -21.73
C ARG A 522 -10.57 -9.51 -21.26
N ASP A 523 -10.99 -10.35 -22.21
CA ASP A 523 -11.75 -11.60 -21.98
C ASP A 523 -10.99 -12.65 -21.15
N ASP A 524 -9.83 -12.26 -20.66
CA ASP A 524 -8.70 -13.11 -20.41
C ASP A 524 -8.30 -13.10 -18.91
N TRP A 525 -9.01 -12.26 -18.18
CA TRP A 525 -9.06 -12.16 -16.73
C TRP A 525 -10.04 -13.15 -16.10
N GLU A 526 -11.10 -13.54 -16.81
CA GLU A 526 -12.21 -14.35 -16.29
C GLU A 526 -11.92 -15.85 -16.44
N TYR A 527 -10.68 -16.29 -16.16
CA TYR A 527 -10.15 -17.66 -16.32
C TYR A 527 -9.58 -18.04 -17.72
N GLY A 528 -9.11 -17.09 -18.55
CA GLY A 528 -8.56 -17.39 -19.89
C GLY A 528 -7.26 -16.64 -20.27
N ILE A 529 -6.11 -17.29 -20.25
CA ILE A 529 -4.73 -16.73 -20.40
C ILE A 529 -4.50 -15.74 -21.57
N PRO A 530 -3.76 -14.64 -21.31
CA PRO A 530 -2.41 -14.44 -21.84
C PRO A 530 -1.47 -14.24 -20.65
N MET A 531 -0.35 -14.92 -20.69
CA MET A 531 0.62 -14.91 -19.60
C MET A 531 1.15 -13.49 -19.38
N LEU A 532 1.10 -13.00 -18.13
CA LEU A 532 1.80 -11.77 -17.74
C LEU A 532 3.28 -11.93 -18.08
N GLY A 533 3.85 -10.95 -18.80
CA GLY A 533 5.26 -11.00 -19.23
C GLY A 533 5.54 -11.63 -20.60
N ALA A 534 4.54 -11.96 -21.43
CA ALA A 534 4.80 -12.33 -22.82
C ALA A 534 5.32 -11.12 -23.64
N GLY A 535 6.58 -11.20 -24.09
CA GLY A 535 7.12 -10.31 -25.12
C GLY A 535 6.30 -10.41 -26.42
N ALA A 536 6.03 -9.27 -27.06
CA ALA A 536 5.15 -9.20 -28.21
C ALA A 536 5.70 -9.91 -29.46
N ASP A 537 4.89 -10.79 -30.04
CA ASP A 537 4.90 -11.03 -31.49
C ASP A 537 4.17 -9.88 -32.21
N GLY A 538 4.81 -9.30 -33.23
CA GLY A 538 4.16 -8.51 -34.30
C GLY A 538 4.00 -6.99 -34.09
N PHE A 539 4.95 -6.21 -34.60
CA PHE A 539 5.04 -4.73 -34.54
C PHE A 539 3.82 -3.95 -35.13
N LEU A 540 2.96 -4.57 -35.94
CA LEU A 540 1.86 -3.87 -36.63
C LEU A 540 0.50 -3.93 -35.91
N GLY A 541 0.30 -4.83 -34.94
CA GLY A 541 -0.95 -4.93 -34.16
C GLY A 541 -0.96 -4.16 -32.83
N THR A 542 0.22 -3.84 -32.31
CA THR A 542 0.44 -3.29 -30.95
C THR A 542 0.23 -1.78 -30.87
N VAL A 543 0.47 -1.06 -31.98
CA VAL A 543 0.37 0.40 -32.04
C VAL A 543 -1.08 0.89 -31.97
N SER A 544 -2.02 0.20 -32.63
CA SER A 544 -3.44 0.56 -32.59
C SER A 544 -4.05 0.29 -31.20
N LYS A 545 -3.68 -0.82 -30.53
CA LYS A 545 -4.15 -1.11 -29.16
C LYS A 545 -3.59 -0.12 -28.12
N ALA A 546 -2.31 0.27 -28.22
CA ALA A 546 -1.70 1.25 -27.32
C ALA A 546 -2.26 2.67 -27.50
N ALA A 547 -2.57 3.08 -28.73
CA ALA A 547 -3.28 4.33 -29.00
C ALA A 547 -4.74 4.31 -28.52
N ASN A 548 -5.33 3.13 -28.31
CA ASN A 548 -6.73 2.97 -27.90
C ASN A 548 -6.93 2.82 -26.38
N SER A 549 -5.90 2.49 -25.59
CA SER A 549 -5.95 2.35 -24.12
C SER A 549 -5.29 3.50 -23.35
N TRP A 550 -4.81 4.55 -24.04
CA TRP A 550 -4.00 5.61 -23.43
C TRP A 550 -4.66 6.28 -22.22
N ARG A 551 -5.98 6.49 -22.22
CA ARG A 551 -6.69 7.13 -21.09
C ARG A 551 -6.65 6.33 -19.79
N THR A 552 -6.56 5.00 -19.86
CA THR A 552 -6.48 4.12 -18.69
C THR A 552 -5.05 3.74 -18.32
N MET A 553 -4.09 4.03 -19.19
CA MET A 553 -2.67 3.80 -18.93
C MET A 553 -1.99 4.94 -18.19
N LEU A 554 -2.63 6.12 -18.13
CA LEU A 554 -2.06 7.33 -17.56
C LEU A 554 -2.62 7.61 -16.16
N PRO A 555 -1.81 7.44 -15.10
CA PRO A 555 -2.25 7.56 -13.71
C PRO A 555 -3.12 8.79 -13.39
N PRO A 556 -2.72 10.03 -13.74
CA PRO A 556 -3.45 11.21 -13.28
C PRO A 556 -4.78 11.37 -14.04
N ILE A 557 -4.84 10.91 -15.28
CA ILE A 557 -6.03 10.97 -16.12
C ILE A 557 -7.08 9.99 -15.62
N VAL A 558 -6.71 8.73 -15.41
CA VAL A 558 -7.64 7.69 -14.93
C VAL A 558 -8.14 8.02 -13.52
N ALA A 559 -7.25 8.46 -12.63
CA ALA A 559 -7.59 8.84 -11.26
C ALA A 559 -8.60 9.99 -11.22
N ARG A 560 -8.40 11.03 -12.05
CA ARG A 560 -9.34 12.15 -12.14
C ARG A 560 -10.67 11.75 -12.76
N ALA A 561 -10.67 10.93 -13.81
CA ALA A 561 -11.91 10.47 -14.43
C ALA A 561 -12.74 9.57 -13.50
N MET A 562 -12.09 8.75 -12.66
CA MET A 562 -12.76 8.03 -11.58
C MET A 562 -13.34 8.99 -10.54
N ALA A 563 -12.55 9.97 -10.07
CA ALA A 563 -13.02 10.95 -9.10
C ALA A 563 -14.24 11.74 -9.60
N GLU A 564 -14.30 12.06 -10.90
CA GLU A 564 -15.46 12.70 -11.54
C GLU A 564 -16.71 11.84 -11.39
N VAL A 565 -16.65 10.56 -11.80
CA VAL A 565 -17.78 9.62 -11.64
C VAL A 565 -18.22 9.53 -10.18
N PHE A 566 -17.29 9.46 -9.23
CA PHE A 566 -17.64 9.38 -7.82
C PHE A 566 -18.28 10.69 -7.30
N LEU A 567 -17.74 11.85 -7.66
CA LEU A 567 -18.33 13.14 -7.26
C LEU A 567 -19.71 13.33 -7.88
N GLU A 568 -19.94 12.97 -9.15
CA GLU A 568 -21.27 12.97 -9.79
C GLU A 568 -22.27 12.06 -9.07
N ARG A 569 -21.78 11.03 -8.37
CA ARG A 569 -22.59 10.11 -7.56
C ARG A 569 -22.67 10.48 -6.09
N GLY A 570 -22.32 11.72 -5.74
CA GLY A 570 -22.44 12.22 -4.39
C GLY A 570 -21.45 11.61 -3.41
N ALA A 571 -20.30 11.13 -3.90
CA ALA A 571 -19.23 10.68 -3.03
C ALA A 571 -18.64 11.83 -2.21
N SER A 572 -18.13 11.51 -1.02
CA SER A 572 -17.22 12.36 -0.27
C SER A 572 -15.78 11.94 -0.57
N ILE A 573 -14.94 12.86 -1.04
CA ILE A 573 -13.54 12.57 -1.36
C ILE A 573 -12.60 13.39 -0.49
N TRP A 574 -11.82 12.73 0.35
CA TRP A 574 -10.67 13.34 1.03
C TRP A 574 -9.44 13.30 0.12
N VAL A 575 -8.82 14.45 -0.12
CA VAL A 575 -7.58 14.54 -0.87
C VAL A 575 -6.45 14.91 0.07
N LEU A 576 -5.52 13.99 0.29
CA LEU A 576 -4.35 14.16 1.13
C LEU A 576 -3.12 14.33 0.22
N ARG A 577 -2.36 15.40 0.41
CA ARG A 577 -1.13 15.66 -0.36
C ARG A 577 0.05 15.93 0.55
N SER A 578 1.19 15.33 0.22
CA SER A 578 2.49 15.65 0.83
C SER A 578 3.49 16.02 -0.24
N TYR A 579 4.41 16.94 0.07
CA TYR A 579 5.38 17.47 -0.90
C TYR A 579 6.80 17.32 -0.38
N GLN A 580 7.42 16.13 -0.48
CA GLN A 580 8.79 15.89 0.03
C GLN A 580 8.93 16.28 1.52
N ILE A 581 8.30 15.51 2.40
CA ILE A 581 8.20 15.79 3.84
C ILE A 581 9.30 15.09 4.65
N GLY A 582 9.70 15.69 5.76
CA GLY A 582 10.79 15.22 6.63
C GLY A 582 11.78 16.35 6.86
N GLY A 583 13.08 16.04 6.76
CA GLY A 583 14.10 17.06 6.59
C GLY A 583 14.14 17.64 5.17
N ASP A 584 14.98 18.65 4.96
CA ASP A 584 15.15 19.34 3.68
C ASP A 584 16.44 18.90 2.96
N ASP A 585 16.29 18.45 1.72
CA ASP A 585 17.40 18.21 0.78
C ASP A 585 17.32 19.25 -0.35
N PRO A 586 18.13 20.32 -0.34
CA PRO A 586 18.02 21.42 -1.30
C PRO A 586 18.36 21.01 -2.74
N THR A 587 18.84 19.79 -2.99
CA THR A 587 19.24 19.32 -4.32
C THR A 587 18.08 18.70 -5.11
N ILE A 588 16.94 18.44 -4.46
CA ILE A 588 15.73 17.90 -5.08
C ILE A 588 14.54 18.84 -4.89
N GLU A 589 13.61 18.76 -5.83
CA GLU A 589 12.35 19.52 -5.81
C GLU A 589 11.17 18.60 -6.18
N PRO A 590 9.96 18.83 -5.66
CA PRO A 590 8.81 18.00 -6.00
C PRO A 590 8.38 18.23 -7.46
N PHE A 591 8.30 17.16 -8.25
CA PHE A 591 7.83 17.22 -9.63
C PHE A 591 6.42 16.62 -9.75
N VAL A 592 5.39 17.46 -9.80
CA VAL A 592 4.00 16.99 -9.97
C VAL A 592 3.77 16.45 -11.39
N PRO A 593 3.02 15.34 -11.58
CA PRO A 593 2.66 14.86 -12.91
C PRO A 593 2.01 15.95 -13.77
N ASN A 594 2.40 16.05 -15.04
CA ASN A 594 2.13 17.22 -15.88
C ASN A 594 1.25 16.92 -17.11
N VAL A 595 0.40 15.91 -16.98
CA VAL A 595 -0.31 15.23 -18.08
C VAL A 595 -1.83 15.24 -17.94
#